data_AF-A0A975LM97-F1
#
_entry.id   AF-A0A975LM97-F1
#
_cell.length_a   1.000
_cell.length_b   1.000
_cell.length_c   1.000
_cell.angle_alpha   90.00
_cell.angle_beta   90.00
_cell.angle_gamma   90.00
#
_symmetry.space_group_name_H-M   'P 1'
#
loop_
_entity.id
_entity.type
_entity.pdbx_description
1 polymer ?
#
loop_
_entity_poly.entity_id
_entity_poly.type
_entity_poly.pdbx_seq_one_letter_code
_entity_poly.pdbx_strand_id
1 'polypeptide(L)'
;MNVKIDLKSDFHSNMRLKIMTEGIITEGITREDTLVIRYLTYLRKIGYPSQKRHIFESASFHCPSAHRAGLECIKEKLKDGESIFAHHSKKIDNLNVNDLMFNEWGVVHLHLGVESDSNDPRFVQRTGPLLFVLLSDKEAYLIGVGKHGDWTDSNILKTIYENWPQFIERNIVDAKGISYELTSAEHAGLRKENINAVLAFESGGVKYTIPQLELLLQVILLEMSGITCGLLVF
;
A
#
# COMPACT_ATOMS: atom_id res chain seq x y z
N MET A 1 -43.33 -7.45 -14.58
CA MET A 1 -41.90 -7.79 -14.71
C MET A 1 -41.35 -7.86 -13.30
N ASN A 2 -40.97 -9.04 -12.81
CA ASN A 2 -40.40 -9.18 -11.47
C ASN A 2 -38.88 -8.94 -11.57
N VAL A 3 -38.42 -7.79 -11.09
CA VAL A 3 -36.98 -7.54 -10.91
C VAL A 3 -36.55 -8.25 -9.63
N LYS A 4 -35.61 -9.18 -9.74
CA LYS A 4 -34.97 -9.82 -8.58
C LYS A 4 -33.65 -9.09 -8.34
N ILE A 5 -33.53 -8.44 -7.18
CA ILE A 5 -32.32 -7.70 -6.78
C ILE A 5 -31.41 -8.65 -6.00
N ASP A 6 -30.16 -8.81 -6.44
CA ASP A 6 -29.11 -9.55 -5.73
C ASP A 6 -27.81 -8.75 -5.78
N LEU A 7 -27.71 -7.79 -4.85
CA LEU A 7 -26.62 -6.81 -4.83
C LEU A 7 -25.24 -7.46 -4.77
N LYS A 8 -25.10 -8.61 -4.08
CA LYS A 8 -23.82 -9.30 -3.97
C LYS A 8 -23.42 -9.90 -5.33
N SER A 9 -24.33 -10.62 -5.97
CA SER A 9 -24.06 -11.22 -7.27
C SER A 9 -23.82 -10.15 -8.35
N ASP A 10 -24.61 -9.07 -8.32
CA ASP A 10 -24.46 -7.95 -9.25
C ASP A 10 -23.10 -7.27 -9.07
N PHE A 11 -22.70 -7.02 -7.83
CA PHE A 11 -21.39 -6.45 -7.52
C PHE A 11 -20.23 -7.35 -7.97
N HIS A 12 -20.28 -8.65 -7.66
CA HIS A 12 -19.26 -9.61 -8.11
C HIS A 12 -19.14 -9.65 -9.64
N SER A 13 -20.27 -9.64 -10.34
CA SER A 13 -20.31 -9.67 -11.81
C SER A 13 -19.68 -8.41 -12.40
N ASN A 14 -19.99 -7.24 -11.83
CA ASN A 14 -19.41 -5.96 -12.24
C ASN A 14 -17.89 -5.91 -11.97
N MET A 15 -17.43 -6.39 -10.82
CA MET A 15 -16.00 -6.45 -10.51
C MET A 15 -15.25 -7.40 -11.44
N ARG A 16 -15.80 -8.59 -11.70
CA ARG A 16 -15.20 -9.54 -12.65
C ARG A 16 -15.07 -8.94 -14.05
N LEU A 17 -16.10 -8.24 -14.52
CA LEU A 17 -16.05 -7.57 -15.83
C LEU A 17 -14.90 -6.56 -15.90
N LYS A 18 -14.74 -5.71 -14.88
CA LYS A 18 -13.63 -4.74 -14.80
C LYS A 18 -12.26 -5.42 -14.81
N ILE A 19 -12.09 -6.45 -13.97
CA ILE A 19 -10.85 -7.22 -13.88
C ILE A 19 -10.46 -7.82 -15.23
N MET A 20 -11.43 -8.42 -15.94
CA MET A 20 -11.21 -9.01 -17.27
C MET A 20 -10.81 -7.96 -18.32
N THR A 21 -11.39 -6.76 -18.26
CA THR A 21 -11.05 -5.68 -19.21
C THR A 21 -9.66 -5.10 -19.01
N GLU A 22 -9.11 -5.17 -17.79
CA GLU A 22 -7.79 -4.61 -17.46
C GLU A 22 -6.63 -5.58 -17.70
N GLY A 23 -6.90 -6.83 -18.09
CA GLY A 23 -5.87 -7.84 -18.34
C GLY A 23 -5.13 -8.31 -17.07
N ILE A 24 -5.76 -8.16 -15.91
CA ILE A 24 -5.21 -8.54 -14.61
C ILE A 24 -5.17 -10.06 -14.47
N ILE A 25 -4.05 -10.57 -13.96
CA ILE A 25 -3.82 -11.99 -13.75
C ILE A 25 -4.53 -12.45 -12.47
N THR A 26 -5.36 -13.50 -12.60
CA THR A 26 -6.23 -14.01 -11.52
C THR A 26 -6.12 -15.51 -11.29
N GLU A 27 -5.22 -16.22 -12.00
CA GLU A 27 -5.15 -17.70 -11.96
C GLU A 27 -4.93 -18.25 -10.55
N GLY A 28 -5.84 -19.10 -10.06
CA GLY A 28 -5.73 -19.70 -8.72
C GLY A 28 -6.59 -18.99 -7.65
N ILE A 29 -7.25 -17.88 -7.98
CA ILE A 29 -8.28 -17.28 -7.12
C ILE A 29 -9.64 -17.91 -7.43
N THR A 30 -10.13 -18.77 -6.54
CA THR A 30 -11.38 -19.53 -6.75
C THR A 30 -12.60 -18.91 -6.08
N ARG A 31 -12.40 -18.11 -5.03
CA ARG A 31 -13.49 -17.45 -4.28
C ARG A 31 -13.71 -16.02 -4.79
N GLU A 32 -14.95 -15.69 -5.15
CA GLU A 32 -15.33 -14.34 -5.61
C GLU A 32 -14.98 -13.25 -4.62
N ASP A 33 -15.32 -13.43 -3.33
CA ASP A 33 -15.04 -12.42 -2.31
C ASP A 33 -13.51 -12.14 -2.24
N THR A 34 -12.69 -13.18 -2.38
CA THR A 34 -11.22 -13.07 -2.39
C THR A 34 -10.71 -12.34 -3.64
N LEU A 35 -11.32 -12.61 -4.80
CA LEU A 35 -11.00 -11.92 -6.06
C LEU A 35 -11.29 -10.42 -5.93
N VAL A 36 -12.46 -10.07 -5.43
CA VAL A 36 -12.89 -8.68 -5.24
C VAL A 36 -11.97 -7.97 -4.25
N ILE A 37 -11.72 -8.55 -3.06
CA ILE A 37 -10.83 -7.95 -2.05
C ILE A 37 -9.43 -7.70 -2.63
N ARG A 38 -8.87 -8.65 -3.38
CA ARG A 38 -7.55 -8.51 -4.00
C ARG A 38 -7.53 -7.47 -5.11
N TYR A 39 -8.59 -7.37 -5.90
CA TYR A 39 -8.71 -6.33 -6.92
C TYR A 39 -8.82 -4.93 -6.29
N LEU A 40 -9.64 -4.74 -5.25
CA LEU A 40 -9.73 -3.47 -4.53
C LEU A 40 -8.40 -3.11 -3.84
N THR A 41 -7.70 -4.11 -3.29
CA THR A 41 -6.33 -3.94 -2.76
C THR A 41 -5.37 -3.48 -3.87
N TYR A 42 -5.46 -4.08 -5.06
CA TYR A 42 -4.69 -3.65 -6.23
C TYR A 42 -4.98 -2.20 -6.62
N LEU A 43 -6.25 -1.80 -6.72
CA LEU A 43 -6.65 -0.42 -7.03
C LEU A 43 -6.07 0.58 -6.03
N ARG A 44 -6.10 0.25 -4.73
CA ARG A 44 -5.48 1.08 -3.68
C ARG A 44 -3.97 1.20 -3.86
N LYS A 45 -3.26 0.08 -4.13
CA LYS A 45 -1.80 0.08 -4.34
C LYS A 45 -1.39 1.00 -5.48
N ILE A 46 -2.07 0.90 -6.62
CA ILE A 46 -1.74 1.71 -7.80
C ILE A 46 -2.23 3.17 -7.67
N GLY A 47 -2.93 3.50 -6.58
CA GLY A 47 -3.51 4.82 -6.36
C GLY A 47 -4.63 5.16 -7.34
N TYR A 48 -5.48 4.20 -7.69
CA TYR A 48 -6.62 4.39 -8.59
C TYR A 48 -7.79 5.13 -7.91
N PRO A 49 -8.47 6.04 -8.62
CA PRO A 49 -8.09 6.58 -9.93
C PRO A 49 -6.84 7.46 -9.81
N SER A 50 -6.02 7.50 -10.86
CA SER A 50 -4.92 8.45 -10.92
C SER A 50 -5.49 9.87 -10.83
N GLN A 51 -5.02 10.61 -9.83
CA GLN A 51 -5.53 11.93 -9.47
C GLN A 51 -4.43 12.74 -8.80
N LYS A 52 -4.57 14.07 -8.86
CA LYS A 52 -3.59 15.01 -8.30
C LYS A 52 -3.48 14.83 -6.80
N ARG A 53 -2.25 14.74 -6.32
CA ARG A 53 -1.94 14.58 -4.90
C ARG A 53 -1.02 15.67 -4.39
N HIS A 54 -1.32 16.17 -3.20
CA HIS A 54 -0.40 16.97 -2.40
C HIS A 54 0.68 16.05 -1.83
N ILE A 55 1.94 16.51 -1.90
CA ILE A 55 3.08 15.70 -1.52
C ILE A 55 3.63 16.20 -0.19
N PHE A 56 3.76 15.28 0.76
CA PHE A 56 4.42 15.49 2.03
C PHE A 56 5.65 14.60 2.10
N GLU A 57 6.79 15.17 2.46
CA GLU A 57 8.01 14.43 2.75
C GLU A 57 8.18 14.34 4.26
N SER A 58 8.70 13.21 4.74
CA SER A 58 9.05 13.09 6.16
C SER A 58 10.14 14.12 6.53
N ALA A 59 10.18 14.54 7.79
CA ALA A 59 11.16 15.51 8.27
C ALA A 59 12.62 15.02 8.09
N SER A 60 12.82 13.70 8.08
CA SER A 60 14.11 13.04 7.86
C SER A 60 14.28 12.52 6.42
N PHE A 61 13.44 12.96 5.48
CA PHE A 61 13.44 12.46 4.11
C PHE A 61 14.78 12.70 3.42
N HIS A 62 15.36 11.62 2.91
CA HIS A 62 16.60 11.66 2.15
C HIS A 62 16.51 10.77 0.92
N CYS A 63 16.94 11.30 -0.22
CA CYS A 63 17.09 10.56 -1.47
C CYS A 63 18.54 10.68 -1.96
N PRO A 64 19.25 9.55 -2.17
CA PRO A 64 20.59 9.56 -2.75
C PRO A 64 20.61 10.28 -4.10
N SER A 65 21.69 11.02 -4.38
CA SER A 65 21.82 11.83 -5.61
C SER A 65 21.56 11.04 -6.88
N ALA A 66 22.02 9.79 -6.94
CA ALA A 66 21.83 8.88 -8.07
C ALA A 66 20.35 8.56 -8.39
N HIS A 67 19.42 8.79 -7.46
CA HIS A 67 17.99 8.46 -7.63
C HIS A 67 17.07 9.69 -7.63
N ARG A 68 17.63 10.91 -7.54
CA ARG A 68 16.82 12.15 -7.51
C ARG A 68 15.97 12.33 -8.75
N ALA A 69 16.49 12.01 -9.94
CA ALA A 69 15.72 12.14 -11.18
C ALA A 69 14.47 11.25 -11.18
N GLY A 70 14.59 10.00 -10.72
CA GLY A 70 13.44 9.09 -10.58
C GLY A 70 12.45 9.54 -9.52
N LEU A 71 12.93 10.08 -8.40
CA LEU A 71 12.08 10.65 -7.36
C LEU A 71 11.26 11.83 -7.89
N GLU A 72 11.91 12.79 -8.56
CA GLU A 72 11.20 13.96 -9.09
C GLU A 72 10.19 13.57 -10.17
N CYS A 73 10.52 12.59 -11.03
CA CYS A 73 9.56 12.02 -11.98
C CYS A 73 8.30 11.46 -11.29
N ILE A 74 8.45 10.72 -10.19
CA ILE A 74 7.31 10.21 -9.41
C ILE A 74 6.52 11.38 -8.79
N LYS A 75 7.20 12.39 -8.24
CA LYS A 75 6.57 13.56 -7.62
C LYS A 75 5.76 14.38 -8.63
N GLU A 76 6.28 14.56 -9.85
CA GLU A 76 5.57 15.22 -10.95
C GLU A 76 4.31 14.44 -11.32
N LYS A 77 4.42 13.12 -11.56
CA LYS A 77 3.27 12.26 -11.84
C LYS A 77 2.18 12.35 -10.77
N LEU A 78 2.56 12.30 -9.49
CA LEU A 78 1.63 12.42 -8.37
C LEU A 78 0.96 13.80 -8.33
N LYS A 79 1.69 14.89 -8.55
CA LYS A 79 1.14 16.25 -8.57
C LYS A 79 0.18 16.48 -9.74
N ASP A 80 0.50 15.92 -10.90
CA ASP A 80 -0.27 16.10 -12.14
C ASP A 80 -1.44 15.11 -12.26
N GLY A 81 -1.45 14.09 -11.41
CA GLY A 81 -2.48 13.05 -11.38
C GLY A 81 -2.29 11.98 -12.45
N GLU A 82 -1.06 11.82 -12.91
CA GLU A 82 -0.66 10.75 -13.81
C GLU A 82 -0.50 9.42 -13.07
N SER A 83 -0.50 8.33 -13.83
CA SER A 83 -0.32 6.99 -13.27
C SER A 83 1.12 6.74 -12.84
N ILE A 84 1.28 6.26 -11.61
CA ILE A 84 2.55 5.74 -11.07
C ILE A 84 2.71 4.23 -11.30
N PHE A 85 1.82 3.59 -12.08
CA PHE A 85 1.82 2.13 -12.32
C PHE A 85 3.20 1.61 -12.75
N ALA A 86 3.86 2.31 -13.67
CA ALA A 86 5.17 1.91 -14.19
C ALA A 86 6.28 1.80 -13.13
N HIS A 87 6.11 2.47 -11.98
CA HIS A 87 7.07 2.43 -10.87
C HIS A 87 6.83 1.25 -9.92
N HIS A 88 5.77 0.45 -10.08
CA HIS A 88 5.50 -0.69 -9.21
C HIS A 88 6.34 -1.93 -9.59
N SER A 89 6.26 -2.96 -8.74
CA SER A 89 6.75 -4.31 -9.06
C SER A 89 6.18 -4.82 -10.39
N LYS A 90 6.96 -5.59 -11.15
CA LYS A 90 6.49 -6.28 -12.38
C LYS A 90 5.37 -7.28 -12.12
N LYS A 91 5.09 -7.59 -10.84
CA LYS A 91 4.04 -8.51 -10.40
C LYS A 91 2.78 -7.79 -9.93
N ILE A 92 2.68 -6.46 -10.07
CA ILE A 92 1.58 -5.67 -9.52
C ILE A 92 0.22 -6.08 -10.08
N ASP A 93 0.18 -6.53 -11.33
CA ASP A 93 -1.01 -7.01 -12.07
C ASP A 93 -1.34 -8.48 -11.80
N ASN A 94 -0.61 -9.16 -10.92
CA ASN A 94 -0.92 -10.52 -10.48
C ASN A 94 -1.55 -10.52 -9.10
N LEU A 95 -2.87 -10.72 -9.05
CA LEU A 95 -3.64 -10.75 -7.80
C LEU A 95 -3.31 -11.94 -6.90
N ASN A 96 -2.55 -12.93 -7.37
CA ASN A 96 -2.06 -14.01 -6.51
C ASN A 96 -0.78 -13.67 -5.75
N VAL A 97 -0.15 -12.55 -6.08
CA VAL A 97 1.04 -12.08 -5.38
C VAL A 97 0.61 -11.08 -4.31
N ASN A 98 0.77 -11.49 -3.06
CA ASN A 98 0.56 -10.60 -1.92
C ASN A 98 1.73 -9.63 -1.76
N ASP A 99 1.42 -8.35 -1.64
CA ASP A 99 2.37 -7.35 -1.16
C ASP A 99 2.22 -7.29 0.35
N LEU A 100 3.07 -8.03 1.07
CA LEU A 100 2.93 -8.19 2.52
C LEU A 100 3.21 -6.88 3.27
N MET A 101 4.06 -6.01 2.72
CA MET A 101 4.34 -4.71 3.31
C MET A 101 3.14 -3.78 3.16
N PHE A 102 2.55 -3.71 1.97
CA PHE A 102 1.30 -2.98 1.77
C PHE A 102 0.16 -3.57 2.61
N ASN A 103 0.09 -4.90 2.71
CA ASN A 103 -0.99 -5.57 3.43
C ASN A 103 -0.92 -5.35 4.95
N GLU A 104 0.28 -5.21 5.51
CA GLU A 104 0.45 -5.00 6.95
C GLU A 104 0.48 -3.50 7.29
N TRP A 105 1.21 -2.72 6.50
CA TRP A 105 1.56 -1.33 6.81
C TRP A 105 0.96 -0.29 5.87
N GLY A 106 0.19 -0.69 4.85
CA GLY A 106 -0.32 0.25 3.84
C GLY A 106 0.76 0.95 3.00
N VAL A 107 2.03 0.58 3.19
CA VAL A 107 3.18 1.21 2.52
C VAL A 107 3.34 0.65 1.11
N VAL A 108 3.25 1.54 0.12
CA VAL A 108 3.57 1.24 -1.28
C VAL A 108 5.05 1.48 -1.49
N HIS A 109 5.71 0.60 -2.25
CA HIS A 109 7.12 0.73 -2.62
C HIS A 109 7.27 0.90 -4.13
N LEU A 110 7.96 1.98 -4.53
CA LEU A 110 8.09 2.42 -5.91
C LEU A 110 9.54 2.42 -6.36
N HIS A 111 9.80 1.93 -7.57
CA HIS A 111 11.10 1.96 -8.21
C HIS A 111 11.43 3.34 -8.76
N LEU A 112 12.68 3.75 -8.59
CA LEU A 112 13.18 5.08 -8.93
C LEU A 112 13.84 5.14 -10.31
N GLY A 113 13.46 4.25 -11.23
CA GLY A 113 13.90 4.30 -12.62
C GLY A 113 13.24 5.46 -13.37
N VAL A 114 13.97 6.01 -14.35
CA VAL A 114 13.48 7.06 -15.26
C VAL A 114 13.12 6.45 -16.61
N GLU A 115 14.04 5.67 -17.17
CA GLU A 115 13.86 5.00 -18.45
C GLU A 115 12.98 3.75 -18.32
N SER A 116 12.33 3.39 -19.42
CA SER A 116 11.58 2.14 -19.53
C SER A 116 12.51 0.92 -19.43
N ASP A 117 12.01 -0.14 -18.81
CA ASP A 117 12.68 -1.44 -18.74
C ASP A 117 12.75 -2.07 -20.13
N SER A 118 13.92 -2.61 -20.48
CA SER A 118 14.17 -3.16 -21.81
C SER A 118 13.38 -4.46 -22.09
N ASN A 119 12.99 -5.20 -21.06
CA ASN A 119 12.27 -6.46 -21.19
C ASN A 119 10.75 -6.27 -21.08
N ASP A 120 10.29 -5.30 -20.30
CA ASP A 120 8.87 -4.97 -20.16
C ASP A 120 8.68 -3.43 -20.10
N PRO A 121 8.44 -2.79 -21.26
CA PRO A 121 8.30 -1.34 -21.36
C PRO A 121 7.13 -0.73 -20.56
N ARG A 122 6.24 -1.56 -19.99
CA ARG A 122 5.20 -1.09 -19.07
C ARG A 122 5.77 -0.56 -17.76
N PHE A 123 7.01 -0.93 -17.43
CA PHE A 123 7.67 -0.58 -16.18
C PHE A 123 8.96 0.19 -16.41
N VAL A 124 9.40 0.90 -15.37
CA VAL A 124 10.72 1.55 -15.34
C VAL A 124 11.84 0.56 -14.99
N GLN A 125 13.07 0.92 -15.36
CA GLN A 125 14.27 0.19 -14.99
C GLN A 125 14.43 0.05 -13.46
N ARG A 126 14.96 -1.09 -13.03
CA ARG A 126 15.17 -1.37 -11.60
C ARG A 126 16.50 -0.79 -11.15
N THR A 127 16.44 0.20 -10.26
CA THR A 127 17.61 0.95 -9.78
C THR A 127 18.20 0.41 -8.46
N GLY A 128 17.55 -0.60 -7.85
CA GLY A 128 17.89 -1.08 -6.51
C GLY A 128 17.01 -0.39 -5.46
N PRO A 129 17.35 0.81 -4.97
CA PRO A 129 16.54 1.50 -3.95
C PRO A 129 15.10 1.78 -4.36
N LEU A 130 14.22 1.82 -3.36
CA LEU A 130 12.79 2.01 -3.49
C LEU A 130 12.35 3.23 -2.68
N LEU A 131 11.40 3.99 -3.23
CA LEU A 131 10.64 4.99 -2.48
C LEU A 131 9.50 4.31 -1.73
N PHE A 132 9.44 4.50 -0.42
CA PHE A 132 8.31 4.10 0.40
C PHE A 132 7.33 5.26 0.56
N VAL A 133 6.04 4.99 0.29
CA VAL A 133 4.98 6.02 0.29
C VAL A 133 3.68 5.49 0.87
N LEU A 134 2.99 6.30 1.67
CA LEU A 134 1.57 6.11 1.96
C LEU A 134 0.76 6.95 0.97
N LEU A 135 -0.25 6.34 0.34
CA LEU A 135 -1.13 7.02 -0.61
C LEU A 135 -2.52 7.16 -0.01
N SER A 136 -3.07 8.36 -0.09
CA SER A 136 -4.51 8.64 0.09
C SER A 136 -5.09 9.16 -1.23
N ASP A 137 -6.37 9.52 -1.23
CA ASP A 137 -7.03 10.07 -2.41
C ASP A 137 -6.36 11.37 -2.87
N LYS A 138 -6.05 12.27 -1.93
CA LYS A 138 -5.56 13.62 -2.24
C LYS A 138 -4.11 13.85 -1.86
N GLU A 139 -3.45 12.88 -1.22
CA GLU A 139 -2.14 13.09 -0.62
C GLU A 139 -1.22 11.89 -0.84
N ALA A 140 0.06 12.18 -0.90
CA ALA A 140 1.14 11.20 -0.97
C ALA A 140 2.18 11.56 0.08
N TYR A 141 2.45 10.63 0.99
CA TYR A 141 3.35 10.80 2.12
C TYR A 141 4.62 9.99 1.90
N LEU A 142 5.67 10.67 1.48
CA LEU A 142 6.96 10.09 1.11
C LEU A 142 7.76 9.83 2.39
N ILE A 143 7.80 8.57 2.79
CA ILE A 143 8.43 8.13 4.04
C ILE A 143 9.96 8.24 3.92
N GLY A 144 10.52 7.70 2.83
CA GLY A 144 11.96 7.66 2.62
C GLY A 144 12.36 6.76 1.45
N VAL A 145 13.65 6.78 1.10
CA VAL A 145 14.24 5.88 0.12
C VAL A 145 15.10 4.84 0.84
N GLY A 146 14.74 3.56 0.72
CA GLY A 146 15.46 2.46 1.34
C GLY A 146 15.91 1.39 0.35
N LYS A 147 16.60 0.36 0.82
CA LYS A 147 17.11 -0.70 -0.06
C LYS A 147 15.99 -1.68 -0.39
N HIS A 148 16.05 -2.26 -1.58
CA HIS A 148 15.20 -3.39 -1.92
C HIS A 148 15.52 -4.56 -1.01
N GLY A 149 14.52 -5.08 -0.28
CA GLY A 149 14.69 -6.15 0.70
C GLY A 149 14.42 -5.73 2.14
N ASP A 150 14.43 -4.43 2.44
CA ASP A 150 14.19 -3.87 3.79
C ASP A 150 12.70 -3.83 4.13
N TRP A 151 12.00 -4.95 3.88
CA TRP A 151 10.54 -5.03 3.99
C TRP A 151 10.05 -4.93 5.44
N THR A 152 10.86 -5.34 6.40
CA THR A 152 10.53 -5.40 7.84
C THR A 152 11.32 -4.39 8.68
N ASP A 153 11.87 -3.34 8.06
CA ASP A 153 12.56 -2.27 8.79
C ASP A 153 11.56 -1.43 9.61
N SER A 154 11.62 -1.55 10.94
CA SER A 154 10.73 -0.83 11.87
C SER A 154 10.98 0.68 11.88
N ASN A 155 12.10 1.16 11.31
CA ASN A 155 12.30 2.60 11.11
C ASN A 155 11.23 3.22 10.22
N ILE A 156 10.61 2.44 9.31
CA ILE A 156 9.50 2.91 8.48
C ILE A 156 8.30 3.27 9.37
N LEU A 157 7.95 2.41 10.33
CA LEU A 157 6.86 2.67 11.29
C LEU A 157 7.20 3.84 12.21
N LYS A 158 8.45 3.94 12.66
CA LYS A 158 8.94 5.09 13.42
C LYS A 158 8.75 6.39 12.64
N THR A 159 9.19 6.45 11.39
CA THR A 159 9.05 7.64 10.55
C THR A 159 7.58 8.00 10.34
N ILE A 160 6.71 7.01 10.11
CA ILE A 160 5.26 7.26 10.01
C ILE A 160 4.74 7.84 11.32
N TYR A 161 5.08 7.28 12.48
CA TYR A 161 4.61 7.77 13.77
C TYR A 161 5.06 9.21 14.06
N GLU A 162 6.33 9.53 13.78
CA GLU A 162 6.91 10.85 14.07
C GLU A 162 6.37 11.96 13.17
N ASN A 163 5.95 11.63 11.95
CA ASN A 163 5.52 12.62 10.95
C ASN A 163 4.00 12.66 10.79
N TRP A 164 3.36 11.50 10.83
CA TRP A 164 1.95 11.30 10.52
C TRP A 164 1.33 10.25 11.45
N PRO A 165 1.31 10.51 12.78
CA PRO A 165 0.84 9.55 13.77
C PRO A 165 -0.58 9.04 13.51
N GLN A 166 -1.44 9.84 12.85
CA GLN A 166 -2.81 9.48 12.52
C GLN A 166 -2.97 8.17 11.72
N PHE A 167 -1.92 7.73 11.00
CA PHE A 167 -1.96 6.46 10.25
C PHE A 167 -1.82 5.22 11.13
N ILE A 168 -1.15 5.32 12.28
CA ILE A 168 -0.82 4.14 13.10
C ILE A 168 -1.16 4.30 14.58
N GLU A 169 -1.57 5.49 15.04
CA GLU A 169 -1.89 5.78 16.44
C GLU A 169 -2.94 4.84 17.02
N ARG A 170 -3.96 4.47 16.22
CA ARG A 170 -5.02 3.52 16.61
C ARG A 170 -4.50 2.10 16.83
N ASN A 171 -3.35 1.78 16.25
CA ASN A 171 -2.69 0.48 16.34
C ASN A 171 -1.58 0.46 17.39
N ILE A 172 -1.38 1.56 18.14
CA ILE A 172 -0.40 1.62 19.23
C ILE A 172 -1.00 0.97 20.47
N VAL A 173 -0.24 0.08 21.08
CA VAL A 173 -0.59 -0.59 22.33
C VAL A 173 0.09 0.14 23.47
N ASP A 174 -0.70 0.53 24.49
CA ASP A 174 -0.16 1.01 25.75
C ASP A 174 0.35 -0.20 26.57
N ALA A 175 1.66 -0.42 26.51
CA ALA A 175 2.32 -1.52 27.19
C ALA A 175 3.57 -1.01 27.92
N LYS A 176 3.84 -1.57 29.11
CA LYS A 176 5.07 -1.30 29.86
C LYS A 176 6.32 -1.92 29.21
N GLY A 177 6.12 -2.88 28.31
CA GLY A 177 7.16 -3.62 27.60
C GLY A 177 6.59 -4.89 26.97
N ILE A 178 7.30 -5.47 26.01
CA ILE A 178 7.04 -6.83 25.52
C ILE A 178 8.11 -7.78 26.05
N SER A 179 7.72 -9.02 26.37
CA SER A 179 8.65 -10.03 26.88
C SER A 179 9.61 -10.54 25.80
N TYR A 180 9.29 -10.31 24.53
CA TYR A 180 10.08 -10.74 23.38
C TYR A 180 10.00 -9.70 22.27
N GLU A 181 11.14 -9.11 21.90
CA GLU A 181 11.26 -8.22 20.75
C GLU A 181 11.70 -9.03 19.52
N LEU A 182 10.91 -8.97 18.45
CA LEU A 182 11.22 -9.69 17.22
C LEU A 182 12.40 -9.04 16.49
N THR A 183 13.32 -9.86 16.02
CA THR A 183 14.27 -9.45 14.99
C THR A 183 13.57 -9.26 13.64
N SER A 184 14.16 -8.48 12.73
CA SER A 184 13.61 -8.28 11.37
C SER A 184 13.44 -9.58 10.58
N ALA A 185 14.28 -10.59 10.85
CA ALA A 185 14.19 -11.91 10.21
C ALA A 185 13.00 -12.73 10.76
N GLU A 186 12.75 -12.68 12.06
CA GLU A 186 11.60 -13.36 12.67
C GLU A 186 10.29 -12.70 12.27
N HIS A 187 10.25 -11.36 12.26
CA HIS A 187 9.11 -10.63 11.73
C HIS A 187 8.84 -11.00 10.27
N ALA A 188 9.88 -11.10 9.44
CA ALA A 188 9.73 -11.53 8.05
C ALA A 188 9.16 -12.96 7.95
N GLY A 189 9.57 -13.86 8.85
CA GLY A 189 9.03 -15.20 8.97
C GLY A 189 7.54 -15.19 9.32
N LEU A 190 7.15 -14.47 10.37
CA LEU A 190 5.74 -14.34 10.79
C LEU A 190 4.88 -13.73 9.70
N ARG A 191 5.36 -12.64 9.08
CA ARG A 191 4.66 -11.94 7.99
C ARG A 191 4.44 -12.85 6.77
N LYS A 192 5.42 -13.69 6.42
CA LYS A 192 5.30 -14.65 5.31
C LYS A 192 4.19 -15.68 5.55
N GLU A 193 3.96 -16.04 6.80
CA GLU A 193 2.87 -16.92 7.23
C GLU A 193 1.56 -16.16 7.52
N ASN A 194 1.49 -14.86 7.20
CA ASN A 194 0.34 -13.97 7.44
C ASN A 194 -0.03 -13.82 8.93
N ILE A 195 0.96 -13.93 9.82
CA ILE A 195 0.80 -13.75 11.27
C ILE A 195 1.09 -12.30 11.61
N ASN A 196 0.13 -11.62 12.24
CA ASN A 196 0.35 -10.27 12.77
C ASN A 196 1.21 -10.33 14.02
N ALA A 197 2.13 -9.38 14.14
CA ALA A 197 3.08 -9.29 15.22
C ALA A 197 2.99 -7.94 15.94
N VAL A 198 3.25 -7.95 17.25
CA VAL A 198 3.52 -6.72 18.00
C VAL A 198 4.95 -6.31 17.67
N LEU A 199 5.13 -5.10 17.15
CA LEU A 199 6.42 -4.56 16.74
C LEU A 199 6.81 -3.40 17.64
N ALA A 200 8.05 -3.43 18.10
CA ALA A 200 8.68 -2.34 18.82
C ALA A 200 9.32 -1.36 17.83
N PHE A 201 9.12 -0.06 18.03
CA PHE A 201 9.87 1.01 17.35
C PHE A 201 10.09 2.18 18.30
N GLU A 202 11.15 2.96 18.09
CA GLU A 202 11.58 3.96 19.06
C GLU A 202 11.20 5.39 18.64
N SER A 203 10.27 6.03 19.35
CA SER A 203 9.97 7.45 19.23
C SER A 203 9.58 8.05 20.59
N GLY A 204 10.44 8.90 21.15
CA GLY A 204 10.26 9.41 22.52
C GLY A 204 10.16 8.31 23.60
N GLY A 205 10.71 7.12 23.31
CA GLY A 205 10.53 5.87 24.05
C GLY A 205 10.14 4.71 23.13
N VAL A 206 10.17 3.47 23.65
CA VAL A 206 9.75 2.29 22.86
C VAL A 206 8.22 2.26 22.75
N LYS A 207 7.72 2.29 21.52
CA LYS A 207 6.31 2.15 21.17
C LYS A 207 6.07 0.76 20.61
N TYR A 208 4.90 0.21 20.89
CA TYR A 208 4.48 -1.09 20.39
C TYR A 208 3.27 -0.92 19.49
N THR A 209 3.28 -1.57 18.34
CA THR A 209 2.14 -1.57 17.42
C THR A 209 1.83 -2.96 16.91
N ILE A 210 0.55 -3.23 16.66
CA ILE A 210 0.12 -4.37 15.85
C ILE A 210 -0.35 -3.77 14.53
N PRO A 211 0.54 -3.63 13.52
CA PRO A 211 0.16 -2.95 12.32
C PRO A 211 -0.92 -3.78 11.60
N GLN A 212 -2.11 -3.21 11.53
CA GLN A 212 -3.15 -3.60 10.60
C GLN A 212 -3.75 -2.30 10.08
N LEU A 213 -3.13 -1.73 9.05
CA LEU A 213 -3.76 -0.65 8.32
C LEU A 213 -4.94 -1.24 7.55
N GLU A 214 -6.11 -1.20 8.20
CA GLU A 214 -7.39 -1.83 7.82
C GLU A 214 -7.56 -2.01 6.31
N LEU A 215 -7.31 -3.23 5.84
CA LEU A 215 -7.65 -3.62 4.46
C LEU A 215 -9.05 -4.20 4.32
N LEU A 216 -9.66 -4.60 5.42
CA LEU A 216 -10.92 -5.35 5.39
C LEU A 216 -12.14 -4.54 5.85
N LEU A 217 -11.99 -3.58 6.77
CA LEU A 217 -13.13 -2.92 7.41
C LEU A 217 -13.64 -1.68 6.66
N GLN A 218 -12.78 -0.87 6.05
CA GLN A 218 -13.25 0.35 5.37
C GLN A 218 -14.04 0.07 4.08
N VAL A 219 -13.65 -0.95 3.30
CA VAL A 219 -14.39 -1.33 2.07
C VAL A 219 -15.78 -1.88 2.43
N ILE A 220 -15.87 -2.75 3.44
CA ILE A 220 -17.14 -3.37 3.84
C ILE A 220 -18.06 -2.35 4.54
N LEU A 221 -17.52 -1.44 5.37
CA LEU A 221 -18.33 -0.44 6.07
C LEU A 221 -18.81 0.71 5.15
N LEU A 222 -18.04 1.09 4.13
CA LEU A 222 -18.47 2.12 3.17
C LEU A 222 -19.54 1.60 2.20
N GLU A 223 -19.50 0.34 1.79
CA GLU A 223 -20.50 -0.22 0.87
C GLU A 223 -21.77 -0.73 1.58
N MET A 224 -21.69 -1.18 2.84
CA MET A 224 -22.87 -1.64 3.58
C MET A 224 -23.70 -0.53 4.23
N SER A 225 -23.19 0.69 4.35
CA SER A 225 -23.90 1.78 5.04
C SER A 225 -24.90 2.53 4.16
N GLY A 226 -24.89 2.37 2.83
CA GLY A 226 -25.83 3.08 1.96
C GLY A 226 -25.78 4.60 2.08
N ILE A 227 -24.70 5.15 2.64
CA ILE A 227 -24.50 6.58 2.82
C ILE A 227 -23.96 7.12 1.50
N THR A 228 -24.88 7.66 0.71
CA THR A 228 -24.57 8.62 -0.35
C THR A 228 -23.66 9.71 0.20
N CYS A 229 -22.50 9.88 -0.43
CA CYS A 229 -21.78 11.15 -0.60
C CYS A 229 -21.76 12.08 0.62
N GLY A 230 -20.71 12.01 1.43
CA GLY A 230 -20.41 13.04 2.42
C GLY A 230 -19.41 12.59 3.46
N LEU A 231 -18.19 13.11 3.36
CA LEU A 231 -17.15 13.11 4.39
C LEU A 231 -16.69 11.75 4.91
N LEU A 232 -15.43 11.42 4.62
CA LEU A 232 -14.41 11.29 5.68
C LEU A 232 -13.04 11.45 5.04
N VAL A 233 -12.56 12.70 5.17
CA VAL A 233 -11.16 13.09 5.03
C VAL A 233 -10.42 12.49 6.23
N PHE A 234 -9.43 11.65 5.96
CA PHE A 234 -8.22 11.53 6.73
C PHE A 234 -7.05 11.31 5.77
#